data_AF-A0A7W2K0L2-F1
#
_entry.id   AF-A0A7W2K0L2-F1
#
_cell.length_a   1.000
_cell.length_b   1.000
_cell.length_c   1.000
_cell.angle_alpha   90.00
_cell.angle_beta   90.00
_cell.angle_gamma   90.00
#
_symmetry.space_group_name_H-M   'P 1'
#
loop_
_entity.id
_entity.type
_entity.pdbx_description
1 polymer ?
#
loop_
_entity_poly.entity_id
_entity_poly.type
_entity_poly.pdbx_seq_one_letter_code
_entity_poly.pdbx_strand_id
1 'polypeptide(L)'
;MANIASSTVLSILPAYQGPTVAAGSYGLAPMQGYVKESADRLRQLVEQYGGTLALFGNATDVVTLRTNIGAAKSGANNDITALSGLTTALSISQGGTGGNTPAEARSGLQLKTGAVTDVTASGDDQTPGRLVKVGDKQACSAYVEFDGTGTPQIRGSYNVSAVSKIADGLYAVTFATPLAHAEYALAGMASDDSAVKAIVYENGLAGNTRSKNAFRICTGDPAGSLRGFTRTCVIVFGGNA
;
A
#
# COMPACT_ATOMS: atom_id res chain seq x y z
N MET A 1 -9.89 21.82 71.32
CA MET A 1 -10.33 20.94 72.42
C MET A 1 -9.23 20.93 73.46
N ALA A 2 -9.51 21.39 74.68
CA ALA A 2 -8.64 21.02 75.80
C ALA A 2 -8.86 19.51 76.02
N ASN A 3 -7.76 18.76 76.07
CA ASN A 3 -7.77 17.30 76.21
C ASN A 3 -8.63 16.88 77.43
N ILE A 4 -9.27 15.70 77.38
CA ILE A 4 -10.02 15.19 78.55
C ILE A 4 -9.02 14.98 79.70
N ALA A 5 -9.15 15.80 80.75
CA ALA A 5 -8.18 15.85 81.84
C ALA A 5 -8.36 14.71 82.87
N SER A 6 -9.51 14.04 82.90
CA SER A 6 -9.84 12.94 83.80
C SER A 6 -11.07 12.18 83.30
N SER A 7 -11.25 10.91 83.67
CA SER A 7 -12.46 10.10 83.37
C SER A 7 -13.75 10.65 84.00
N THR A 8 -13.62 11.63 84.89
CA THR A 8 -14.72 12.27 85.61
C THR A 8 -14.98 13.73 85.20
N VAL A 9 -14.18 14.29 84.27
CA VAL A 9 -14.25 15.73 83.94
C VAL A 9 -14.28 15.94 82.42
N LEU A 10 -15.37 16.52 81.91
CA LEU A 10 -15.51 16.99 80.52
C LEU A 10 -15.40 18.52 80.48
N SER A 11 -14.42 19.05 79.75
CA SER A 11 -14.22 20.48 79.57
C SER A 11 -14.92 20.98 78.30
N ILE A 12 -15.73 22.03 78.39
CA ILE A 12 -16.47 22.63 77.27
C ILE A 12 -15.96 24.06 77.08
N LEU A 13 -15.37 24.36 75.90
CA LEU A 13 -14.94 25.71 75.53
C LEU A 13 -15.54 26.12 74.17
N PRO A 14 -15.99 27.39 74.03
CA PRO A 14 -16.13 28.39 75.10
C PRO A 14 -17.19 28.01 76.14
N ALA A 15 -17.13 28.59 77.35
CA ALA A 15 -18.03 28.23 78.44
C ALA A 15 -19.49 28.49 78.05
N TYR A 16 -20.29 27.42 77.91
CA TYR A 16 -21.64 27.46 77.35
C TYR A 16 -22.62 28.31 78.18
N GLN A 17 -22.44 28.35 79.51
CA GLN A 17 -23.24 29.16 80.44
C GLN A 17 -22.49 30.41 80.93
N GLY A 18 -21.38 30.79 80.27
CA GLY A 18 -20.53 31.90 80.68
C GLY A 18 -19.42 31.53 81.69
N PRO A 19 -18.41 32.39 81.88
CA PRO A 19 -17.15 32.06 82.56
C PRO A 19 -17.24 31.93 84.09
N THR A 20 -18.38 32.27 84.70
CA THR A 20 -18.51 32.42 86.17
C THR A 20 -19.45 31.39 86.81
N VAL A 21 -20.04 30.46 86.04
CA VAL A 21 -21.04 29.51 86.56
C VAL A 21 -20.36 28.26 87.12
N ALA A 22 -20.18 28.21 88.44
CA ALA A 22 -19.73 27.02 89.17
C ALA A 22 -20.90 26.04 89.38
N ALA A 23 -20.73 24.78 88.98
CA ALA A 23 -21.71 23.69 89.13
C ALA A 23 -23.07 23.87 88.41
N GLY A 24 -23.10 24.61 87.29
CA GLY A 24 -24.32 24.70 86.46
C GLY A 24 -24.78 23.32 85.96
N SER A 25 -26.08 23.05 86.00
CA SER A 25 -26.63 21.82 85.43
C SER A 25 -26.48 21.83 83.91
N TYR A 26 -25.70 20.90 83.37
CA TYR A 26 -25.58 20.67 81.94
C TYR A 26 -26.46 19.49 81.53
N GLY A 27 -27.43 19.74 80.66
CA GLY A 27 -28.16 18.67 80.00
C GLY A 27 -27.29 18.05 78.92
N LEU A 28 -26.71 16.88 79.17
CA LEU A 28 -26.17 16.04 78.11
C LEU A 28 -27.33 15.25 77.51
N ALA A 29 -27.80 15.65 76.33
CA ALA A 29 -28.72 14.82 75.58
C ALA A 29 -27.91 13.77 74.80
N PRO A 30 -28.03 12.46 75.11
CA PRO A 30 -27.42 11.45 74.26
C PRO A 30 -28.10 11.49 72.88
N MET A 31 -27.39 11.99 71.86
CA MET A 31 -27.77 11.80 70.46
C MET A 31 -27.40 10.36 70.02
N GLN A 32 -27.89 9.37 70.74
CA GLN A 32 -27.82 7.97 70.37
C GLN A 32 -29.13 7.65 69.66
N GLY A 33 -29.14 7.79 68.34
CA GLY A 33 -30.32 7.53 67.53
C GLY A 33 -30.05 7.61 66.04
N TYR A 34 -31.06 7.25 65.24
CA TYR A 34 -31.00 7.17 63.78
C TYR A 34 -30.33 8.37 63.10
N VAL A 35 -30.44 9.58 63.67
CA VAL A 35 -29.86 10.82 63.12
C VAL A 35 -28.33 10.85 63.20
N LYS A 36 -27.72 10.34 64.28
CA LYS A 36 -26.25 10.27 64.40
C LYS A 36 -25.69 9.16 63.54
N GLU A 37 -26.35 8.00 63.59
CA GLU A 37 -25.95 6.86 62.78
C GLU A 37 -26.11 7.14 61.28
N SER A 38 -27.15 7.84 60.85
CA SER A 38 -27.32 8.25 59.45
C SER A 38 -26.28 9.28 59.02
N ALA A 39 -25.95 10.26 59.88
CA ALA A 39 -24.89 11.21 59.60
C ALA A 39 -23.52 10.54 59.48
N ASP A 40 -23.22 9.56 60.33
CA ASP A 40 -22.00 8.77 60.23
C ASP A 40 -21.97 7.89 58.98
N ARG A 41 -23.10 7.26 58.63
CA ARG A 41 -23.24 6.49 57.38
C ARG A 41 -23.06 7.38 56.14
N LEU A 42 -23.58 8.60 56.14
CA LEU A 42 -23.39 9.57 55.04
C LEU A 42 -21.93 10.04 54.96
N ARG A 43 -21.31 10.35 56.10
CA ARG A 43 -19.89 10.72 56.14
C ARG A 43 -19.01 9.59 55.60
N GLN A 44 -19.30 8.35 55.99
CA GLN A 44 -18.60 7.17 55.48
C GLN A 44 -18.74 7.03 53.95
N LEU A 45 -19.92 7.31 53.39
CA LEU A 45 -20.14 7.33 51.94
C LEU A 45 -19.29 8.41 51.25
N VAL A 46 -19.25 9.63 51.80
CA VAL A 46 -18.47 10.74 51.23
C VAL A 46 -16.97 10.46 51.32
N GLU A 47 -16.50 9.88 52.41
CA GLU A 47 -15.09 9.49 52.57
C GLU A 47 -14.70 8.38 51.58
N GLN A 48 -15.56 7.37 51.40
CA GLN A 48 -15.27 6.24 50.52
C GLN A 48 -15.45 6.56 49.03
N TYR A 49 -16.46 7.33 48.67
CA TYR A 49 -16.87 7.53 47.27
C TYR A 49 -16.83 8.99 46.80
N GLY A 50 -16.62 9.97 47.68
CA GLY A 50 -16.65 11.39 47.32
C GLY A 50 -15.64 11.74 46.23
N GLY A 51 -14.42 11.19 46.30
CA GLY A 51 -13.41 11.39 45.25
C GLY A 51 -13.81 10.77 43.90
N THR A 52 -14.35 9.55 43.90
CA THR A 52 -14.82 8.87 42.69
C THR A 52 -16.03 9.57 42.08
N LEU A 53 -16.96 10.04 42.91
CA LEU A 53 -18.15 10.75 42.46
C LEU A 53 -17.80 12.14 41.93
N ALA A 54 -16.78 12.80 42.50
CA ALA A 54 -16.25 14.06 41.99
C ALA A 54 -15.67 13.92 40.57
N LEU A 55 -15.11 12.75 40.22
CA LEU A 55 -14.62 12.46 38.87
C LEU A 55 -15.74 12.50 37.81
N PHE A 56 -17.01 12.31 38.21
CA PHE A 56 -18.17 12.39 37.32
C PHE A 56 -18.63 13.82 37.02
N GLY A 57 -18.01 14.85 37.62
CA GLY A 57 -18.14 16.25 37.20
C GLY A 57 -19.57 16.81 37.23
N ASN A 58 -20.41 16.38 38.17
CA ASN A 58 -21.81 16.83 38.31
C ASN A 58 -22.70 16.59 37.08
N ALA A 59 -22.49 15.49 36.35
CA ALA A 59 -23.33 15.12 35.23
C ALA A 59 -24.81 14.93 35.66
N THR A 60 -25.73 15.66 35.01
CA THR A 60 -27.18 15.56 35.23
C THR A 60 -27.88 14.59 34.28
N ASP A 61 -27.14 14.03 33.32
CA ASP A 61 -27.65 13.10 32.32
C ASP A 61 -26.56 12.10 31.88
N VAL A 62 -26.99 10.99 31.26
CA VAL A 62 -26.09 9.90 30.83
C VAL A 62 -25.11 10.36 29.72
N VAL A 63 -25.49 11.35 28.90
CA VAL A 63 -24.62 11.88 27.84
C VAL A 63 -23.45 12.65 28.45
N THR A 64 -23.74 13.56 29.38
CA THR A 64 -22.75 14.36 30.12
C THR A 64 -21.85 13.46 30.97
N LEU A 65 -22.41 12.43 31.63
CA LEU A 65 -21.62 11.47 32.39
C LEU A 65 -20.59 10.75 31.51
N ARG A 66 -21.03 10.23 30.34
CA ARG A 66 -20.14 9.58 29.37
C ARG A 66 -19.07 10.51 28.83
N THR A 67 -19.37 11.80 28.66
CA THR A 67 -18.39 12.80 28.26
C THR A 67 -17.33 12.99 29.34
N ASN A 68 -17.73 13.07 30.62
CA ASN A 68 -16.83 13.30 31.74
C ASN A 68 -15.89 12.10 32.01
N ILE A 69 -16.37 10.87 31.82
CA ILE A 69 -15.55 9.64 32.03
C ILE A 69 -14.89 9.11 30.76
N GLY A 70 -15.18 9.71 29.60
CA GLY A 70 -14.78 9.20 28.30
C GLY A 70 -13.36 9.59 27.92
N ALA A 71 -12.35 8.86 28.41
CA ALA A 71 -10.97 9.01 27.94
C ALA A 71 -10.87 8.92 26.40
N ALA A 72 -11.57 7.94 25.80
CA ALA A 72 -11.51 7.64 24.38
C ALA A 72 -12.03 8.75 23.42
N LYS A 73 -12.80 9.74 23.92
CA LYS A 73 -13.43 10.77 23.08
C LYS A 73 -12.77 12.16 23.19
N SER A 74 -11.88 12.37 24.17
CA SER A 74 -11.23 13.67 24.41
C SER A 74 -9.74 13.63 24.07
N GLY A 75 -9.43 13.55 22.78
CA GLY A 75 -8.08 13.83 22.27
C GLY A 75 -7.20 12.61 22.04
N ALA A 76 -5.91 12.74 22.33
CA ALA A 76 -4.89 11.74 22.03
C ALA A 76 -4.92 10.62 23.09
N ASN A 77 -5.40 9.45 22.70
CA ASN A 77 -5.57 8.26 23.55
C ASN A 77 -4.25 7.49 23.75
N ASN A 78 -3.18 8.17 24.16
CA ASN A 78 -1.82 7.64 24.19
C ASN A 78 -1.62 6.52 25.25
N ASP A 79 -2.55 6.37 26.18
CA ASP A 79 -2.60 5.34 27.23
C ASP A 79 -3.25 4.02 26.75
N ILE A 80 -3.95 4.03 25.62
CA ILE A 80 -4.59 2.84 25.06
C ILE A 80 -3.56 2.03 24.24
N THR A 81 -3.09 0.92 24.80
CA THR A 81 -2.10 0.06 24.13
C THR A 81 -2.73 -1.00 23.21
N ALA A 82 -4.00 -1.38 23.42
CA ALA A 82 -4.71 -2.36 22.59
C ALA A 82 -6.24 -2.25 22.69
N LEU A 83 -6.94 -2.52 21.59
CA LEU A 83 -8.41 -2.70 21.50
C LEU A 83 -8.74 -4.10 20.96
N SER A 84 -8.94 -5.08 21.84
CA SER A 84 -9.16 -6.49 21.45
C SER A 84 -10.56 -6.80 20.90
N GLY A 85 -11.52 -5.89 21.06
CA GLY A 85 -12.93 -6.09 20.68
C GLY A 85 -13.32 -5.55 19.30
N LEU A 86 -12.37 -5.10 18.49
CA LEU A 86 -12.68 -4.47 17.21
C LEU A 86 -13.03 -5.53 16.15
N THR A 87 -14.30 -5.59 15.77
CA THR A 87 -14.80 -6.51 14.72
C THR A 87 -15.05 -5.82 13.38
N THR A 88 -15.06 -4.48 13.34
CA THR A 88 -15.17 -3.68 12.11
C THR A 88 -13.82 -3.04 11.81
N ALA A 89 -13.36 -3.16 10.56
CA ALA A 89 -12.07 -2.61 10.14
C ALA A 89 -12.02 -1.08 10.29
N LEU A 90 -10.89 -0.56 10.76
CA LEU A 90 -10.58 0.87 10.72
C LEU A 90 -10.31 1.29 9.27
N SER A 91 -10.86 2.44 8.86
CA SER A 91 -10.54 3.00 7.54
C SER A 91 -9.07 3.42 7.46
N ILE A 92 -8.59 3.65 6.23
CA ILE A 92 -7.24 4.17 6.01
C ILE A 92 -7.08 5.57 6.65
N SER A 93 -8.09 6.44 6.56
CA SER A 93 -8.07 7.76 7.21
C SER A 93 -8.08 7.69 8.73
N GLN A 94 -8.42 6.53 9.31
CA GLN A 94 -8.42 6.26 10.74
C GLN A 94 -7.16 5.51 11.19
N GLY A 95 -6.15 5.34 10.33
CA GLY A 95 -4.85 4.78 10.70
C GLY A 95 -4.79 3.25 10.79
N GLY A 96 -5.76 2.53 10.23
CA GLY A 96 -5.82 1.05 10.30
C GLY A 96 -4.65 0.30 9.64
N THR A 97 -3.75 1.02 8.97
CA THR A 97 -2.55 0.48 8.31
C THR A 97 -1.24 0.97 8.95
N GLY A 98 -1.31 1.71 10.07
CA GLY A 98 -0.13 2.26 10.74
C GLY A 98 0.41 3.55 10.12
N GLY A 99 -0.34 4.21 9.22
CA GLY A 99 0.02 5.47 8.59
C GLY A 99 -1.16 6.41 8.42
N ASN A 100 -0.92 7.73 8.53
CA ASN A 100 -1.96 8.77 8.42
C ASN A 100 -1.93 9.46 7.05
N THR A 101 -0.99 9.07 6.19
CA THR A 101 -0.90 9.48 4.80
C THR A 101 -1.00 8.27 3.87
N PRO A 102 -1.39 8.45 2.60
CA PRO A 102 -1.38 7.35 1.63
C PRO A 102 0.00 6.67 1.48
N ALA A 103 1.09 7.41 1.67
CA ALA A 103 2.45 6.86 1.58
C ALA A 103 2.77 5.92 2.75
N GLU A 104 2.48 6.35 3.98
CA GLU A 104 2.71 5.54 5.18
C GLU A 104 1.79 4.31 5.23
N ALA A 105 0.53 4.46 4.79
CA ALA A 105 -0.41 3.34 4.71
C ALA A 105 0.10 2.21 3.78
N ARG A 106 0.65 2.56 2.61
CA ARG A 106 1.26 1.60 1.68
C ARG A 106 2.52 0.96 2.26
N SER A 107 3.30 1.73 3.02
CA SER A 107 4.47 1.21 3.75
C SER A 107 4.06 0.19 4.82
N GLY A 108 3.01 0.47 5.60
CA GLY A 108 2.49 -0.45 6.62
C GLY A 108 1.96 -1.77 6.07
N LEU A 109 1.37 -1.75 4.86
CA LEU A 109 0.98 -2.95 4.12
C LEU A 109 2.15 -3.67 3.44
N GLN A 110 3.37 -3.15 3.52
CA GLN A 110 4.59 -3.72 2.94
C GLN A 110 4.56 -3.86 1.40
N LEU A 111 3.75 -3.06 0.69
CA LEU A 111 3.72 -3.07 -0.78
C LEU A 111 5.00 -2.48 -1.42
N LYS A 112 5.84 -1.78 -0.63
CA LYS A 112 7.10 -1.15 -1.08
C LYS A 112 6.87 -0.23 -2.29
N THR A 113 7.82 -0.17 -3.22
CA THR A 113 7.76 0.66 -4.44
C THR A 113 6.64 0.25 -5.38
N GLY A 114 6.22 -1.03 -5.38
CA GLY A 114 5.12 -1.53 -6.21
C GLY A 114 3.78 -0.82 -5.96
N ALA A 115 3.63 -0.15 -4.82
CA ALA A 115 2.42 0.57 -4.44
C ALA A 115 2.24 1.90 -5.19
N VAL A 116 3.30 2.44 -5.79
CA VAL A 116 3.32 3.77 -6.43
C VAL A 116 3.79 3.76 -7.87
N THR A 117 4.41 2.67 -8.31
CA THR A 117 4.85 2.50 -9.70
C THR A 117 3.66 2.20 -10.59
N ASP A 118 3.51 2.95 -11.68
CA ASP A 118 2.44 2.69 -12.62
C ASP A 118 2.63 1.36 -13.38
N VAL A 119 1.57 0.84 -13.98
CA VAL A 119 1.55 -0.43 -14.72
C VAL A 119 1.73 -0.19 -16.24
N THR A 120 2.66 -0.87 -16.91
CA THR A 120 3.02 -0.80 -18.35
C THR A 120 1.85 -0.39 -19.26
N ALA A 121 1.95 0.65 -20.08
CA ALA A 121 0.78 1.25 -20.75
C ALA A 121 0.41 0.50 -22.02
N SER A 122 1.40 -0.17 -22.61
CA SER A 122 1.33 -1.06 -23.76
C SER A 122 2.35 -2.20 -23.59
N GLY A 123 2.34 -3.17 -24.50
CA GLY A 123 3.30 -4.28 -24.49
C GLY A 123 4.77 -3.90 -24.77
N ASP A 124 5.01 -2.63 -25.14
CA ASP A 124 6.33 -2.11 -25.52
C ASP A 124 6.77 -0.95 -24.64
N ASP A 125 6.16 -0.82 -23.47
CA ASP A 125 6.46 0.27 -22.57
C ASP A 125 7.86 0.11 -21.96
N GLN A 126 8.82 0.82 -22.55
CA GLN A 126 10.22 0.85 -22.14
C GLN A 126 10.45 1.77 -20.92
N THR A 127 9.42 2.39 -20.35
CA THR A 127 9.57 3.31 -19.23
C THR A 127 10.10 2.57 -18.00
N PRO A 128 11.30 2.92 -17.48
CA PRO A 128 11.89 2.20 -16.36
C PRO A 128 11.03 2.26 -15.09
N GLY A 129 11.07 1.18 -14.30
CA GLY A 129 10.45 1.14 -12.98
C GLY A 129 8.93 0.89 -12.95
N ARG A 130 8.28 0.71 -14.09
CA ARG A 130 6.85 0.34 -14.15
C ARG A 130 6.62 -1.14 -13.83
N LEU A 131 5.45 -1.46 -13.29
CA LEU A 131 4.98 -2.84 -13.12
C LEU A 131 4.54 -3.40 -14.46
N VAL A 132 4.87 -4.66 -14.75
CA VAL A 132 4.53 -5.27 -16.04
C VAL A 132 3.21 -6.03 -15.94
N LYS A 133 2.26 -5.81 -16.86
CA LYS A 133 1.08 -6.67 -16.98
C LYS A 133 1.46 -8.04 -17.51
N VAL A 134 0.71 -9.07 -17.12
CA VAL A 134 0.81 -10.38 -17.78
C VAL A 134 0.52 -10.20 -19.27
N GLY A 135 1.50 -10.50 -20.12
CA GLY A 135 1.42 -10.32 -21.59
C GLY A 135 2.14 -9.08 -22.13
N ASP A 136 2.46 -8.08 -21.31
CA ASP A 136 3.10 -6.80 -21.73
C ASP A 136 4.63 -6.91 -21.93
N LYS A 137 5.16 -8.11 -22.21
CA LYS A 137 6.58 -8.29 -22.55
C LYS A 137 6.70 -9.01 -23.89
N GLN A 138 6.77 -8.24 -24.97
CA GLN A 138 7.33 -8.74 -26.23
C GLN A 138 8.82 -8.37 -26.25
N ALA A 139 9.68 -9.37 -26.07
CA ALA A 139 11.11 -9.22 -25.81
C ALA A 139 11.95 -8.71 -27.01
N CYS A 140 11.32 -8.38 -28.14
CA CYS A 140 11.98 -8.03 -29.41
C CYS A 140 11.52 -6.67 -29.93
N SER A 141 12.42 -5.95 -30.61
CA SER A 141 12.16 -4.64 -31.22
C SER A 141 11.36 -4.72 -32.53
N ALA A 142 11.34 -5.91 -33.15
CA ALA A 142 10.48 -6.28 -34.27
C ALA A 142 10.48 -7.81 -34.44
N TYR A 143 9.42 -8.37 -35.03
CA TYR A 143 9.44 -9.73 -35.58
C TYR A 143 8.60 -9.79 -36.87
N VAL A 144 8.92 -10.75 -37.73
CA VAL A 144 8.08 -11.09 -38.89
C VAL A 144 8.14 -12.58 -39.16
N GLU A 145 6.99 -13.17 -39.50
CA GLU A 145 6.83 -14.48 -40.13
C GLU A 145 6.16 -14.27 -41.48
N PHE A 146 6.75 -14.81 -42.55
CA PHE A 146 6.22 -14.68 -43.90
C PHE A 146 6.49 -15.93 -44.75
N ASP A 147 5.67 -16.11 -45.77
CA ASP A 147 5.94 -17.03 -46.88
C ASP A 147 6.88 -16.35 -47.86
N GLY A 148 8.08 -16.89 -48.06
CA GLY A 148 9.07 -16.37 -49.00
C GLY A 148 8.92 -16.90 -50.42
N THR A 149 8.04 -17.88 -50.66
CA THR A 149 7.80 -18.43 -52.00
C THR A 149 7.06 -17.40 -52.86
N GLY A 150 7.53 -17.19 -54.10
CA GLY A 150 6.94 -16.16 -54.98
C GLY A 150 7.01 -14.74 -54.38
N THR A 151 5.87 -14.06 -54.29
CA THR A 151 5.72 -12.73 -53.67
C THR A 151 5.53 -12.87 -52.16
N PRO A 152 6.35 -12.22 -51.32
CA PRO A 152 6.29 -12.41 -49.87
C PRO A 152 4.89 -12.15 -49.28
N GLN A 153 4.39 -13.08 -48.46
CA GLN A 153 3.10 -12.93 -47.75
C GLN A 153 3.33 -12.96 -46.24
N ILE A 154 3.10 -11.84 -45.55
CA ILE A 154 3.25 -11.76 -44.09
C ILE A 154 2.12 -12.56 -43.41
N ARG A 155 2.49 -13.48 -42.51
CA ARG A 155 1.57 -14.30 -41.72
C ARG A 155 1.44 -13.83 -40.28
N GLY A 156 2.47 -13.17 -39.76
CA GLY A 156 2.45 -12.53 -38.44
C GLY A 156 3.61 -11.55 -38.33
N SER A 157 3.41 -10.44 -37.64
CA SER A 157 4.46 -9.44 -37.48
C SER A 157 4.25 -8.53 -36.29
N TYR A 158 5.34 -7.96 -35.82
CA TYR A 158 5.40 -6.86 -34.86
C TYR A 158 6.43 -5.83 -35.32
N ASN A 159 6.04 -4.55 -35.33
CA ASN A 159 6.83 -3.43 -35.84
C ASN A 159 7.38 -3.61 -37.27
N VAL A 160 6.68 -4.32 -38.15
CA VAL A 160 7.04 -4.50 -39.57
C VAL A 160 5.89 -4.03 -40.45
N SER A 161 6.19 -3.20 -41.46
CA SER A 161 5.21 -2.64 -42.40
C SER A 161 5.18 -3.38 -43.73
N ALA A 162 6.32 -3.93 -44.16
CA ALA A 162 6.42 -4.63 -45.44
C ALA A 162 7.59 -5.61 -45.48
N VAL A 163 7.42 -6.67 -46.26
CA VAL A 163 8.51 -7.53 -46.74
C VAL A 163 8.50 -7.47 -48.26
N SER A 164 9.61 -7.02 -48.86
CA SER A 164 9.77 -6.92 -50.30
C SER A 164 10.85 -7.86 -50.78
N LYS A 165 10.55 -8.62 -51.84
CA LYS A 165 11.51 -9.49 -52.49
C LYS A 165 12.37 -8.68 -53.45
N ILE A 166 13.69 -8.79 -53.30
CA ILE A 166 14.67 -8.17 -54.21
C ILE A 166 15.12 -9.21 -55.24
N ALA A 167 15.43 -10.42 -54.78
CA ALA A 167 15.78 -11.58 -55.58
C ALA A 167 15.31 -12.86 -54.88
N ASP A 168 15.45 -14.01 -55.51
CA ASP A 168 15.17 -15.29 -54.84
C ASP A 168 16.03 -15.44 -53.58
N GLY A 169 15.37 -15.71 -52.45
CA GLY A 169 16.01 -15.79 -51.14
C GLY A 169 16.54 -14.48 -50.58
N LEU A 170 16.34 -13.33 -51.22
CA LEU A 170 16.77 -12.02 -50.71
C LEU A 170 15.58 -11.09 -50.48
N TYR A 171 15.39 -10.69 -49.23
CA TYR A 171 14.26 -9.90 -48.79
C TYR A 171 14.70 -8.63 -48.06
N ALA A 172 14.00 -7.53 -48.29
CA ALA A 172 14.04 -6.34 -47.46
C ALA A 172 12.83 -6.33 -46.53
N VAL A 173 13.07 -6.20 -45.23
CA VAL A 173 12.04 -6.05 -44.21
C VAL A 173 12.06 -4.60 -43.75
N THR A 174 10.92 -3.92 -43.87
CA THR A 174 10.78 -2.51 -43.49
C THR A 174 10.02 -2.42 -42.18
N PHE A 175 10.54 -1.62 -41.24
CA PHE A 175 9.88 -1.39 -39.96
C PHE A 175 8.63 -0.52 -40.13
N ALA A 176 7.62 -0.74 -39.28
CA ALA A 176 6.45 0.15 -39.23
C ALA A 176 6.81 1.48 -38.53
N THR A 177 7.58 1.39 -37.45
CA THR A 177 8.16 2.53 -36.72
C THR A 177 9.68 2.40 -36.74
N PRO A 178 10.41 3.43 -37.19
CA PRO A 178 11.87 3.40 -37.19
C PRO A 178 12.44 3.17 -35.79
N LEU A 179 13.48 2.34 -35.70
CA LEU A 179 14.27 2.15 -34.48
C LEU A 179 15.08 3.41 -34.15
N ALA A 180 15.57 3.52 -32.91
CA ALA A 180 16.38 4.67 -32.49
C ALA A 180 17.76 4.67 -33.19
N HIS A 181 18.38 3.49 -33.30
CA HIS A 181 19.70 3.28 -33.91
C HIS A 181 19.71 2.05 -34.83
N ALA A 182 20.70 1.96 -35.72
CA ALA A 182 20.89 0.81 -36.60
C ALA A 182 21.64 -0.37 -35.94
N GLU A 183 21.97 -0.24 -34.65
CA GLU A 183 22.67 -1.23 -33.83
C GLU A 183 21.66 -2.16 -33.14
N TYR A 184 21.21 -3.17 -33.87
CA TYR A 184 20.35 -4.24 -33.38
C TYR A 184 20.89 -5.60 -33.80
N ALA A 185 20.59 -6.65 -33.06
CA ALA A 185 20.86 -8.03 -33.44
C ALA A 185 19.67 -8.61 -34.22
N LEU A 186 19.97 -9.42 -35.23
CA LEU A 186 19.00 -10.23 -35.96
C LEU A 186 19.22 -11.71 -35.65
N ALA A 187 18.13 -12.43 -35.45
CA ALA A 187 18.11 -13.89 -35.45
C ALA A 187 16.93 -14.36 -36.31
N GLY A 188 17.11 -15.43 -37.07
CA GLY A 188 16.05 -15.93 -37.93
C GLY A 188 16.26 -17.38 -38.34
N MET A 189 15.19 -17.98 -38.82
CA MET A 189 15.20 -19.31 -39.42
C MET A 189 14.29 -19.32 -40.65
N ALA A 190 14.60 -20.22 -41.57
CA ALA A 190 13.73 -20.52 -42.70
C ALA A 190 13.65 -22.04 -42.88
N SER A 191 12.50 -22.51 -43.37
CA SER A 191 12.27 -23.92 -43.65
C SER A 191 11.09 -24.09 -44.59
N ASP A 192 11.08 -25.22 -45.31
CA ASP A 192 9.86 -25.74 -45.93
C ASP A 192 9.25 -26.81 -45.03
N ASP A 193 7.98 -27.16 -45.25
CA ASP A 193 7.29 -28.22 -44.51
C ASP A 193 8.00 -29.60 -44.63
N SER A 194 8.87 -29.75 -45.63
CA SER A 194 9.69 -30.94 -45.86
C SER A 194 11.15 -30.73 -45.41
N ALA A 195 11.38 -30.59 -44.10
CA ALA A 195 12.65 -30.79 -43.38
C ALA A 195 13.93 -30.03 -43.81
N VAL A 196 13.92 -29.21 -44.87
CA VAL A 196 15.09 -28.40 -45.26
C VAL A 196 15.28 -27.32 -44.20
N LYS A 197 16.34 -27.46 -43.39
CA LYS A 197 16.80 -26.43 -42.45
C LYS A 197 17.56 -25.38 -43.24
N ALA A 198 17.09 -24.14 -43.27
CA ALA A 198 17.75 -23.07 -43.99
C ALA A 198 18.36 -22.04 -43.03
N ILE A 199 19.43 -21.40 -43.50
CA ILE A 199 20.15 -20.38 -42.75
C ILE A 199 19.58 -19.03 -43.14
N VAL A 200 19.20 -18.22 -42.15
CA VAL A 200 18.96 -16.79 -42.32
C VAL A 200 20.22 -16.06 -41.93
N TYR A 201 20.79 -15.30 -42.86
CA TYR A 201 21.95 -14.47 -42.59
C TYR A 201 21.79 -13.10 -43.21
N GLU A 202 22.60 -12.17 -42.71
CA GLU A 202 22.59 -10.79 -43.15
C GLU A 202 23.30 -10.66 -44.50
N ASN A 203 22.69 -9.95 -45.44
CA ASN A 203 23.33 -9.71 -46.72
C ASN A 203 24.31 -8.53 -46.66
N GLY A 204 25.60 -8.80 -46.62
CA GLY A 204 26.66 -7.78 -46.72
C GLY A 204 27.08 -7.38 -48.16
N LEU A 205 26.63 -8.10 -49.20
CA LEU A 205 27.17 -7.96 -50.56
C LEU A 205 26.70 -6.70 -51.33
N ALA A 206 25.74 -5.92 -50.83
CA ALA A 206 25.12 -4.82 -51.58
C ALA A 206 24.95 -3.50 -50.78
N GLY A 207 25.85 -3.21 -49.84
CA GLY A 207 25.79 -2.01 -48.99
C GLY A 207 24.79 -2.11 -47.83
N ASN A 208 24.88 -1.16 -46.89
CA ASN A 208 24.33 -1.21 -45.51
C ASN A 208 23.12 -2.13 -45.31
N THR A 209 23.38 -3.29 -44.72
CA THR A 209 22.39 -4.36 -44.44
C THR A 209 21.36 -3.96 -43.41
N ARG A 210 21.73 -3.05 -42.51
CA ARG A 210 20.90 -2.56 -41.40
C ARG A 210 20.78 -1.04 -41.47
N SER A 211 19.56 -0.56 -41.25
CA SER A 211 19.26 0.84 -40.99
C SER A 211 18.20 0.92 -39.90
N LYS A 212 17.94 2.14 -39.40
CA LYS A 212 16.82 2.37 -38.49
C LYS A 212 15.44 2.09 -39.09
N ASN A 213 15.32 2.02 -40.42
CA ASN A 213 14.03 1.86 -41.11
C ASN A 213 13.81 0.46 -41.66
N ALA A 214 14.87 -0.30 -41.89
CA ALA A 214 14.80 -1.58 -42.58
C ALA A 214 16.08 -2.39 -42.37
N PHE A 215 15.96 -3.69 -42.60
CA PHE A 215 17.07 -4.61 -42.74
C PHE A 215 16.90 -5.52 -43.95
N ARG A 216 17.98 -6.15 -44.39
CA ARG A 216 17.97 -7.18 -45.45
C ARG A 216 18.44 -8.52 -44.92
N ILE A 217 17.75 -9.57 -45.35
CA ILE A 217 18.10 -10.95 -45.06
C ILE A 217 18.26 -11.76 -46.33
N CYS A 218 19.16 -12.73 -46.27
CA CYS A 218 19.23 -13.83 -47.19
C CYS A 218 18.71 -15.11 -46.52
N THR A 219 17.92 -15.89 -47.25
CA THR A 219 17.59 -17.27 -46.92
C THR A 219 18.29 -18.18 -47.91
N GLY A 220 19.11 -19.09 -47.40
CA GLY A 220 19.85 -20.05 -48.20
C GLY A 220 19.68 -21.48 -47.70
N ASP A 221 19.72 -22.43 -48.63
CA ASP A 221 19.84 -23.83 -48.27
C ASP A 221 21.22 -24.14 -47.64
N PRO A 222 21.41 -25.32 -47.01
CA PRO A 222 22.71 -25.70 -46.44
C PRO A 222 23.85 -25.79 -47.46
N ALA A 223 23.54 -25.85 -48.76
CA ALA A 223 24.53 -25.87 -49.83
C ALA A 223 24.93 -24.45 -50.29
N GLY A 224 24.32 -23.40 -49.71
CA GLY A 224 24.63 -22.00 -49.97
C GLY A 224 23.81 -21.37 -51.11
N SER A 225 22.84 -22.08 -51.69
CA SER A 225 21.99 -21.53 -52.75
C SER A 225 20.86 -20.68 -52.15
N LEU A 226 20.71 -19.45 -52.64
CA LEU A 226 19.64 -18.55 -52.23
C LEU A 226 18.32 -18.96 -52.85
N ARG A 227 17.28 -19.10 -52.01
CA ARG A 227 15.91 -19.38 -52.46
C ARG A 227 14.89 -18.96 -51.41
N GLY A 228 13.64 -18.81 -51.82
CA GLY A 228 12.53 -18.60 -50.90
C GLY A 228 12.06 -19.91 -50.24
N PHE A 229 11.62 -19.80 -48.98
CA PHE A 229 11.08 -20.90 -48.18
C PHE A 229 9.64 -20.60 -47.76
N THR A 230 8.82 -21.64 -47.60
CA THR A 230 7.41 -21.47 -47.23
C THR A 230 7.21 -20.93 -45.83
N ARG A 231 8.20 -21.06 -44.94
CA ARG A 231 8.21 -20.45 -43.60
C ARG A 231 9.52 -19.74 -43.37
N THR A 232 9.48 -18.42 -43.30
CA THR A 232 10.63 -17.59 -42.92
C THR A 232 10.24 -16.75 -41.74
N CYS A 233 11.01 -16.80 -40.64
CA CYS A 233 10.80 -15.93 -39.49
C CYS A 233 12.09 -15.26 -39.05
N VAL A 234 11.97 -13.99 -38.66
CA VAL A 234 13.08 -13.17 -38.19
C VAL A 234 12.61 -12.36 -36.99
N ILE A 235 13.48 -12.27 -35.99
CA ILE A 235 13.31 -11.48 -34.78
C ILE A 235 14.47 -10.50 -34.63
N VAL A 236 14.17 -9.32 -34.13
CA VAL A 236 15.11 -8.21 -33.95
C VAL A 236 15.22 -7.88 -32.47
N PHE A 237 16.44 -7.76 -31.96
CA PHE A 237 16.71 -7.35 -30.58
C PHE A 237 17.60 -6.11 -30.55
N GLY A 238 17.34 -5.15 -29.65
CA GLY A 238 18.12 -3.91 -29.55
C GLY A 238 17.66 -2.84 -30.55
N GLY A 239 18.48 -1.81 -30.78
CA GLY A 239 18.05 -0.62 -31.54
C GLY A 239 17.03 0.28 -30.82
N ASN A 240 16.75 -0.01 -29.55
CA ASN A 240 15.95 0.83 -28.64
C ASN A 240 16.87 1.79 -27.88
N ALA A 241 16.31 2.88 -27.33
CA ALA A 241 17.05 3.88 -26.55
C ALA A 241 17.51 3.35 -25.19
#